data_AF-A0A2V2EF11-F1
#
_entry.id   AF-A0A2V2EF11-F1
#
_cell.length_a   1.000
_cell.length_b   1.000
_cell.length_c   1.000
_cell.angle_alpha   90.00
_cell.angle_beta   90.00
_cell.angle_gamma   90.00
#
_symmetry.space_group_name_H-M   'P 1'
#
loop_
_entity.id
_entity.type
_entity.pdbx_description
1 polymer ?
#
loop_
_entity_poly.entity_id
_entity_poly.type
_entity_poly.pdbx_seq_one_letter_code
_entity_poly.pdbx_strand_id
1 'polypeptide(L)' 'MLSWIMGNLATIIICAVLVAVITLIIIFMIRNKKKGKSSCGCSCSGCPMSGQCHIKK' A
#
# COMPACT_ATOMS: atom_id res chain seq x y z
N MET A 1 -31.60 -4.23 19.89
CA MET A 1 -30.64 -4.34 18.77
C MET A 1 -29.70 -3.14 18.69
N LEU A 2 -30.19 -1.89 18.77
CA LEU A 2 -29.34 -0.68 18.77
C LEU A 2 -28.35 -0.59 19.95
N SER A 3 -28.71 -1.07 21.14
CA SER A 3 -27.82 -1.07 22.33
C SER A 3 -26.52 -1.87 22.12
N TRP A 4 -26.55 -2.94 21.32
CA TRP A 4 -25.35 -3.72 20.99
C TRP A 4 -24.39 -2.95 20.08
N ILE A 5 -24.92 -2.18 19.12
CA ILE A 5 -24.11 -1.27 18.31
C ILE A 5 -23.52 -0.17 19.20
N MET A 6 -24.29 0.40 20.14
CA MET A 6 -23.79 1.46 21.02
C MET A 6 -22.71 0.97 21.99
N GLY A 7 -22.85 -0.26 22.51
CA GLY A 7 -21.84 -0.88 23.39
C GLY A 7 -20.53 -1.25 22.66
N ASN A 8 -20.59 -1.50 21.35
CA ASN A 8 -19.43 -1.85 20.52
C ASN A 8 -19.01 -0.72 19.58
N LEU A 9 -19.55 0.49 19.76
CA LEU A 9 -19.33 1.62 18.86
C LEU A 9 -17.84 1.98 18.78
N ALA A 10 -17.15 1.97 19.93
CA ALA A 10 -15.71 2.20 19.99
C ALA A 10 -14.93 1.16 19.17
N THR A 11 -15.25 -0.12 19.30
CA THR A 11 -14.61 -1.20 18.55
C THR A 11 -14.82 -1.06 17.05
N ILE A 12 -16.04 -0.71 16.62
CA ILE A 12 -16.38 -0.50 15.21
C ILE A 12 -15.56 0.67 14.64
N ILE A 13 -15.42 1.77 15.39
CA ILE A 13 -14.63 2.94 14.98
C ILE A 13 -13.15 2.56 14.84
N ILE A 14 -12.59 1.83 15.81
CA ILE A 14 -11.18 1.40 15.77
C ILE A 14 -10.93 0.51 14.54
N CYS A 15 -11.81 -0.46 14.28
CA CYS A 15 -11.73 -1.31 13.09
C CYS A 15 -11.81 -0.49 11.79
N ALA A 16 -12.71 0.49 11.72
CA ALA A 16 -12.84 1.36 10.55
C ALA A 16 -11.55 2.16 10.28
N VAL A 17 -10.93 2.71 11.33
CA VAL A 17 -9.65 3.45 11.20
C VAL A 17 -8.53 2.52 10.72
N LEU A 18 -8.43 1.31 11.30
CA LEU A 18 -7.41 0.33 10.88
C LEU A 18 -7.56 -0.04 9.40
N VAL A 19 -8.78 -0.32 8.94
CA VAL A 19 -9.06 -0.63 7.53
C VAL A 19 -8.71 0.55 6.63
N ALA A 20 -9.02 1.78 7.04
CA ALA A 20 -8.68 2.98 6.29
C ALA A 20 -7.15 3.13 6.13
N VAL A 21 -6.38 2.94 7.21
CA VAL A 21 -4.91 3.01 7.18
C VAL A 21 -4.32 1.95 6.24
N ILE A 22 -4.78 0.69 6.34
CA ILE A 22 -4.32 -0.40 5.46
C ILE A 22 -4.61 -0.06 3.99
N THR A 23 -5.81 0.45 3.71
CA THR A 23 -6.23 0.84 2.36
C THR A 23 -5.34 1.96 1.81
N LEU A 24 -5.02 2.96 2.62
CA LEU A 24 -4.09 4.03 2.25
C LEU A 24 -2.68 3.51 1.94
N ILE A 25 -2.17 2.57 2.73
CA ILE A 25 -0.86 1.95 2.49
C ILE A 25 -0.87 1.20 1.15
N ILE A 26 -1.91 0.41 0.87
CA ILE A 26 -2.02 -0.32 -0.40
C ILE A 26 -2.08 0.66 -1.58
N ILE A 27 -2.90 1.71 -1.50
CA ILE A 27 -2.98 2.75 -2.54
C ILE A 27 -1.64 3.44 -2.72
N PHE A 28 -0.94 3.77 -1.63
CA PHE A 28 0.39 4.37 -1.68
C PHE A 28 1.39 3.44 -2.38
N MET A 29 1.40 2.16 -2.04
CA MET A 29 2.22 1.15 -2.69
C MET A 29 1.91 1.05 -4.19
N ILE A 30 0.63 0.97 -4.59
CA ILE A 30 0.23 0.90 -6.00
C ILE A 30 0.66 2.17 -6.75
N ARG A 31 0.44 3.35 -6.17
CA ARG A 31 0.86 4.63 -6.75
C ARG A 31 2.38 4.71 -6.90
N ASN A 32 3.13 4.23 -5.91
CA ASN A 32 4.58 4.19 -5.97
C ASN A 32 5.07 3.21 -7.03
N LYS A 33 4.48 2.02 -7.13
CA LYS A 33 4.78 1.06 -8.21
C LYS A 33 4.47 1.63 -9.59
N LYS A 34 3.33 2.31 -9.78
CA LYS A 34 2.97 3.00 -11.03
C LYS A 34 3.95 4.13 -11.36
N LYS A 35 4.52 4.80 -10.36
CA LYS A 35 5.57 5.81 -10.52
C LYS A 35 6.98 5.22 -10.73
N GLY A 36 7.10 3.90 -10.94
CA GLY A 36 8.38 3.23 -11.12
C GLY A 36 9.20 3.05 -9.84
N LYS A 37 8.64 3.37 -8.66
CA LYS A 37 9.24 3.10 -7.36
C LYS A 37 8.89 1.66 -6.94
N SER A 38 9.49 0.67 -7.60
CA SER A 38 9.53 -0.72 -7.12
C SER A 38 10.64 -0.88 -6.06
N SER A 39 10.67 -2.00 -5.33
CA SER A 39 11.65 -2.27 -4.26
C SER A 39 13.13 -2.11 -4.67
N CYS A 40 13.44 -1.98 -5.96
CA CYS A 40 14.70 -1.39 -6.39
C CYS A 40 14.60 0.15 -6.21
N GLY A 41 14.97 0.64 -5.02
CA GLY A 41 14.97 2.07 -4.68
C GLY A 41 15.93 2.95 -5.49
N CYS A 42 16.56 2.40 -6.55
CA CYS A 42 17.44 3.10 -7.45
C CYS A 42 16.70 3.37 -8.77
N SER A 43 16.81 4.58 -9.31
CA SER A 43 16.52 4.83 -10.73
C SER A 43 17.16 3.71 -11.58
N CYS A 44 16.41 3.12 -12.52
CA CYS A 44 16.91 2.01 -13.35
C CYS A 44 18.22 2.36 -14.09
N SER A 45 18.56 3.64 -14.22
CA SER A 45 19.82 4.16 -14.76
C SER A 45 21.08 3.73 -14.00
N GLY A 46 20.98 3.36 -12.71
CA GLY A 46 22.13 2.91 -11.89
C GLY A 46 21.90 1.58 -11.18
N CYS A 47 20.86 0.83 -11.54
CA CYS A 47 20.57 -0.45 -10.92
C CYS A 47 21.58 -1.51 -11.40
N PRO A 48 22.32 -2.19 -10.50
CA PRO A 48 23.25 -3.26 -10.87
C PRO A 48 22.55 -4.45 -11.54
N MET A 49 21.22 -4.54 -11.41
CA MET A 49 20.37 -5.53 -12.07
C MET A 49 19.68 -4.99 -13.36
N SER A 50 20.04 -3.79 -13.82
CA SER A 50 19.42 -3.12 -14.99
C SER A 50 19.43 -3.95 -16.27
N GLY A 51 20.48 -4.75 -16.49
CA GLY A 51 20.61 -5.64 -17.65
C GLY A 51 19.59 -6.79 -17.71
N GLN A 52 19.05 -7.22 -16.55
CA GLN A 52 18.02 -8.27 -16.48
C GLN A 52 16.60 -7.69 -16.42
N CYS A 53 16.42 -6.49 -15.85
CA CYS A 53 15.11 -5.86 -15.75
C CYS A 53 14.59 -5.26 -17.08
N HIS A 54 15.49 -4.91 -18.00
CA HIS A 54 15.14 -4.35 -19.32
C HIS A 54 15.67 -5.23 -20.47
N ILE A 55 15.37 -6.53 -20.46
CA ILE A 55 15.61 -7.39 -21.64
C ILE A 55 14.65 -6.91 -22.74
N LYS A 56 15.17 -6.07 -23.66
CA LYS A 56 14.50 -5.79 -24.93
C LYS A 56 14.63 -7.05 -25.78
N LYS A 57 13.49 -7.63 -26.16
CA LYS A 57 13.43 -8.63 -27.21
C LYS A 57 13.74 -7.98 -28.55
#